data_AF-A0AAJ7RRG3-F1
#
_entry.id   AF-A0AAJ7RRG3-F1
#
_cell.length_a   1.000
_cell.length_b   1.000
_cell.length_c   1.000
_cell.angle_alpha   90.00
_cell.angle_beta   90.00
_cell.angle_gamma   90.00
#
_symmetry.space_group_name_H-M   'P 1'
#
loop_
_entity.id
_entity.type
_entity.pdbx_description
1 polymer ?
#
loop_
_entity_poly.entity_id
_entity_poly.type
_entity_poly.pdbx_seq_one_letter_code
_entity_poly.pdbx_strand_id
1 'polypeptide(L)'
;MNVSIEKKMMFTIWTLAKPGSFLAVGDRFGLSKSTGHQIFKNMITILANLLPKYVKWPNDTSRALSEKVFEARSCGISGVIRAIDGCHIPCKHPVGNAIDYYNRKRYHSIILQGS
;
A
#
# COMPACT_ATOMS: atom_id res chain seq x y z
N MET A 1 -2.61 1.37 -29.30
CA MET A 1 -2.26 -0.02 -28.94
C MET A 1 -3.30 -0.54 -27.96
N ASN A 2 -4.00 -1.63 -28.29
CA ASN A 2 -4.96 -2.24 -27.37
C ASN A 2 -4.18 -3.17 -26.42
N VAL A 3 -4.16 -2.84 -25.13
CA VAL A 3 -3.48 -3.65 -24.10
C VAL A 3 -4.55 -4.40 -23.32
N SER A 4 -4.42 -5.73 -23.24
CA SER A 4 -5.39 -6.57 -22.52
C SER A 4 -5.48 -6.20 -21.04
N ILE A 5 -6.61 -6.52 -20.41
CA ILE A 5 -6.84 -6.19 -19.00
C ILE A 5 -5.87 -6.94 -18.08
N GLU A 6 -5.55 -8.19 -18.41
CA GLU A 6 -4.61 -9.03 -17.67
C GLU A 6 -3.21 -8.39 -17.70
N LYS A 7 -2.79 -7.91 -18.87
CA LYS A 7 -1.49 -7.24 -19.02
C LYS A 7 -1.45 -5.91 -18.26
N LYS A 8 -2.55 -5.13 -18.26
CA LYS A 8 -2.67 -3.90 -17.46
C LYS A 8 -2.57 -4.19 -15.95
N MET A 9 -3.26 -5.24 -15.49
CA MET A 9 -3.27 -5.65 -14.09
C MET A 9 -1.90 -6.14 -13.64
N MET A 10 -1.26 -7.04 -14.42
CA MET A 10 0.08 -7.53 -14.14
C MET A 10 1.11 -6.39 -14.12
N PHE A 11 1.05 -5.48 -15.08
CA PHE A 11 1.91 -4.29 -15.11
C PHE A 11 1.76 -3.45 -13.83
N THR A 12 0.52 -3.23 -13.40
CA THR A 12 0.22 -2.43 -12.20
C THR A 12 0.73 -3.10 -10.93
N ILE A 13 0.46 -4.40 -10.75
CA ILE A 13 0.95 -5.19 -9.61
C ILE A 13 2.48 -5.18 -9.59
N TRP A 14 3.12 -5.39 -10.73
CA TRP A 14 4.58 -5.37 -10.83
C TRP A 14 5.15 -4.02 -10.39
N THR A 15 4.53 -2.93 -10.85
CA THR A 15 4.95 -1.56 -10.52
C THR A 15 4.78 -1.25 -9.03
N LEU A 16 3.73 -1.77 -8.38
CA LEU A 16 3.53 -1.61 -6.94
C LEU A 16 4.49 -2.47 -6.10
N ALA A 17 4.78 -3.69 -6.56
CA ALA A 17 5.55 -4.66 -5.79
C ALA A 17 7.07 -4.42 -5.85
N LYS A 18 7.57 -3.84 -6.94
CA LYS A 18 9.02 -3.62 -7.14
C LYS A 18 9.31 -2.15 -7.43
N PRO A 19 10.27 -1.52 -6.71
CA PRO A 19 10.71 -0.19 -7.03
C PRO A 19 11.36 -0.18 -8.43
N GLY A 20 10.73 0.53 -9.37
CA GLY A 20 11.20 0.62 -10.75
C GLY A 20 10.53 1.81 -11.46
N SER A 21 11.24 2.41 -12.41
CA SER A 21 10.68 3.49 -13.22
C SER A 21 9.68 2.93 -14.24
N PHE A 22 8.70 3.75 -14.66
CA PHE A 22 7.78 3.37 -15.73
C PHE A 22 8.48 3.01 -17.05
N LEU A 23 9.68 3.54 -17.29
CA LEU A 23 10.50 3.14 -18.42
C LEU A 23 10.98 1.69 -18.26
N ALA A 24 11.64 1.37 -17.15
CA ALA A 24 12.20 0.05 -16.91
C ALA A 24 11.12 -1.05 -16.79
N VAL A 25 9.96 -0.73 -16.21
CA VAL A 25 8.83 -1.66 -16.18
C VAL A 25 8.15 -1.71 -17.55
N GLY A 26 8.05 -0.58 -18.25
CA GLY A 26 7.52 -0.52 -19.61
C GLY A 26 8.25 -1.45 -20.57
N ASP A 27 9.59 -1.41 -20.58
CA ASP A 27 10.44 -2.24 -21.43
C ASP A 27 10.16 -3.74 -21.20
N ARG A 28 10.00 -4.18 -19.95
CA ARG A 28 9.68 -5.57 -19.59
C ARG A 28 8.33 -6.03 -20.13
N PHE A 29 7.36 -5.12 -20.20
CA PHE A 29 6.02 -5.40 -20.68
C PHE A 29 5.82 -5.01 -22.15
N GLY A 30 6.85 -4.53 -22.85
CA GLY A 30 6.73 -4.01 -24.21
C GLY A 30 5.75 -2.84 -24.31
N LEU A 31 5.82 -1.91 -23.37
CA LEU A 31 4.98 -0.71 -23.28
C LEU A 31 5.86 0.53 -23.26
N SER A 32 5.45 1.58 -23.98
CA SER A 32 6.11 2.88 -23.83
C SER A 32 5.90 3.43 -22.41
N LYS A 33 6.84 4.24 -21.93
CA LYS A 33 6.74 4.93 -20.63
C LYS A 33 5.40 5.65 -20.44
N SER A 34 4.93 6.36 -21.46
CA SER A 34 3.65 7.09 -21.42
C SER A 34 2.45 6.15 -21.28
N THR A 35 2.43 5.07 -22.05
CA THR A 35 1.36 4.05 -21.99
C THR A 35 1.35 3.36 -20.63
N GLY A 36 2.52 2.96 -20.13
CA GLY A 36 2.67 2.35 -18.81
C GLY A 36 2.16 3.27 -17.70
N HIS A 37 2.54 4.55 -17.72
CA HIS A 37 2.05 5.53 -16.76
C HIS A 37 0.53 5.68 -16.78
N GLN A 38 -0.07 5.79 -17.98
CA GLN A 38 -1.52 5.91 -18.13
C GLN A 38 -2.26 4.66 -17.63
N ILE A 39 -1.74 3.46 -17.94
CA ILE A 39 -2.28 2.19 -17.46
C ILE A 39 -2.27 2.15 -15.93
N PHE A 40 -1.12 2.47 -15.33
CA PHE A 40 -0.96 2.46 -13.89
C PHE A 40 -1.95 3.41 -13.22
N LYS A 41 -2.03 4.66 -13.69
CA LYS A 41 -2.97 5.66 -13.15
C LYS A 41 -4.41 5.15 -13.21
N ASN A 42 -4.84 4.63 -14.37
CA ASN A 42 -6.22 4.13 -14.53
C ASN A 42 -6.51 2.93 -13.63
N MET A 43 -5.60 1.96 -13.54
CA MET A 43 -5.78 0.78 -12.70
C MET A 43 -5.82 1.14 -11.21
N ILE A 44 -4.94 2.03 -10.75
CA ILE A 44 -4.94 2.51 -9.36
C ILE A 44 -6.26 3.22 -9.04
N THR A 45 -6.78 4.07 -9.92
CA THR A 45 -8.09 4.71 -9.73
C THR A 45 -9.22 3.69 -9.59
N ILE A 46 -9.24 2.66 -10.43
CA ILE A 46 -10.24 1.59 -10.35
C ILE A 46 -10.12 0.84 -9.02
N LEU A 47 -8.91 0.47 -8.61
CA LEU A 47 -8.66 -0.21 -7.34
C LEU A 47 -9.06 0.65 -6.13
N ALA A 48 -8.77 1.95 -6.19
CA ALA A 48 -9.18 2.90 -5.15
C ALA A 48 -10.71 3.01 -5.04
N ASN A 49 -11.43 3.03 -6.17
CA ASN A 49 -12.89 3.03 -6.18
C ASN A 49 -13.49 1.72 -5.65
N LEU A 50 -12.77 0.61 -5.77
CA LEU A 50 -13.15 -0.68 -5.20
C LEU A 50 -12.83 -0.80 -3.71
N LEU A 51 -11.95 0.05 -3.16
CA LEU A 51 -11.48 -0.04 -1.78
C LEU A 51 -12.63 -0.14 -0.76
N PRO A 52 -13.70 0.67 -0.81
CA PRO A 52 -14.80 0.59 0.18
C PRO A 52 -15.58 -0.74 0.15
N LYS A 53 -15.52 -1.48 -0.97
CA LYS A 53 -16.17 -2.80 -1.09
C LYS A 53 -15.41 -3.87 -0.30
N TYR A 54 -14.08 -3.77 -0.23
CA TYR A 54 -13.21 -4.80 0.33
C TYR A 54 -12.60 -4.42 1.69
N VAL A 55 -12.29 -3.14 1.89
CA VAL A 55 -11.74 -2.59 3.14
C VAL A 55 -12.86 -1.94 3.91
N LYS A 56 -13.48 -2.71 4.81
CA LYS A 56 -14.57 -2.27 5.67
C LYS A 56 -14.14 -2.30 7.13
N TRP A 57 -14.74 -1.43 7.94
CA TRP A 57 -14.73 -1.61 9.38
C TRP A 57 -15.51 -2.88 9.74
N PRO A 58 -15.03 -3.67 10.70
CA PRO A 58 -15.73 -4.86 11.14
C PRO A 58 -17.06 -4.48 11.81
N ASN A 59 -18.12 -5.20 11.49
CA ASN A 59 -19.38 -5.16 12.24
C ASN A 59 -19.22 -5.89 13.59
N ASP A 60 -20.21 -5.81 14.47
CA ASP A 60 -20.08 -6.35 15.83
C ASP A 60 -19.75 -7.85 15.89
N THR A 61 -20.32 -8.66 15.00
CA THR A 61 -19.98 -10.09 14.89
C THR A 61 -18.52 -10.31 14.52
N SER A 62 -18.01 -9.60 13.51
CA SER A 62 -16.62 -9.73 13.08
C SER A 62 -15.64 -9.10 14.07
N ARG A 63 -16.05 -8.06 14.80
CA ARG A 63 -15.29 -7.47 15.91
C ARG A 63 -15.08 -8.47 17.03
N ALA A 64 -16.15 -9.07 17.54
CA ALA A 64 -16.09 -10.06 18.62
C ALA A 64 -15.25 -11.28 18.24
N LEU A 65 -15.38 -11.75 16.99
CA LEU A 65 -14.54 -12.83 16.48
C LEU A 65 -13.06 -12.44 16.46
N SER A 66 -12.74 -11.25 15.93
CA SER A 66 -11.37 -10.78 15.83
C SER A 66 -10.73 -10.58 17.19
N GLU A 67 -11.47 -9.95 18.12
CA GLU A 67 -11.03 -9.76 19.51
C GLU A 67 -10.67 -11.07 20.19
N LYS A 68 -11.55 -12.08 20.11
CA LYS A 68 -11.28 -13.41 20.67
C LYS A 68 -10.02 -14.05 20.07
N VAL A 69 -9.80 -13.90 18.76
CA VAL A 69 -8.61 -14.43 18.08
C VAL A 69 -7.35 -13.72 18.55
N PHE A 70 -7.38 -12.39 18.66
CA PHE A 70 -6.24 -11.61 19.13
C PHE A 70 -5.94 -11.86 20.59
N GLU A 71 -6.95 -11.91 21.46
CA GLU A 71 -6.78 -12.20 22.88
C GLU A 71 -6.08 -13.56 23.10
N ALA A 72 -6.55 -14.61 22.39
CA ALA A 72 -5.95 -15.93 22.44
C ALA A 72 -4.50 -15.98 21.91
N ARG A 73 -4.17 -15.16 20.89
CA ARG A 73 -2.84 -15.15 20.26
C ARG A 73 -1.85 -14.21 20.94
N SER A 74 -2.34 -13.21 21.65
CA SER A 74 -1.53 -12.19 22.32
C SER A 74 -1.22 -12.52 23.78
N CYS A 75 -1.60 -13.72 24.25
CA CYS A 75 -1.48 -14.13 25.64
C CYS A 75 -2.30 -13.23 26.60
N GLY A 76 -3.51 -12.82 26.19
CA GLY A 76 -4.46 -12.15 27.07
C GLY A 76 -4.62 -10.63 26.89
N ILE A 77 -4.16 -10.06 25.77
CA ILE A 77 -4.46 -8.65 25.47
C ILE A 77 -5.90 -8.55 24.94
N SER A 78 -6.84 -8.18 25.81
CA SER A 78 -8.25 -7.98 25.51
C SER A 78 -8.50 -6.69 24.70
N GLY A 79 -9.61 -6.62 23.95
CA GLY A 79 -10.02 -5.41 23.21
C GLY A 79 -9.33 -5.20 21.86
N VAL A 80 -8.37 -6.04 21.48
CA VAL A 80 -7.63 -5.89 20.21
C VAL A 80 -8.43 -6.48 19.06
N ILE A 81 -9.04 -5.63 18.24
CA ILE A 81 -9.78 -6.11 17.06
C ILE A 81 -8.90 -6.22 15.81
N ARG A 82 -7.81 -5.46 15.72
CA ARG A 82 -6.87 -5.44 14.58
C ARG A 82 -5.53 -4.88 15.04
N ALA A 83 -4.46 -5.26 14.34
CA ALA A 83 -3.14 -4.66 14.45
C ALA A 83 -2.76 -4.03 13.10
N ILE A 84 -2.21 -2.81 13.16
CA ILE A 84 -1.73 -2.07 11.99
C ILE A 84 -0.27 -1.70 12.26
N ASP A 85 0.62 -2.11 11.36
CA ASP A 85 2.03 -1.71 11.42
C ASP A 85 2.23 -0.32 10.78
N GLY A 86 3.33 0.34 11.15
CA GLY A 86 3.77 1.62 10.61
C GLY A 86 4.15 1.54 9.13
N CYS A 87 3.43 2.28 8.29
CA CYS A 87 3.76 2.52 6.88
C CYS A 87 4.50 3.85 6.75
N HIS A 88 5.75 3.80 6.30
CA HIS A 88 6.61 4.96 6.11
C HIS A 88 6.78 5.28 4.62
N ILE A 89 6.39 6.49 4.20
CA ILE A 89 6.66 7.02 2.85
C ILE A 89 8.00 7.76 2.88
N PRO A 90 9.01 7.37 2.10
CA PRO A 90 10.27 8.11 2.02
C PRO A 90 10.04 9.56 1.59
N CYS A 91 10.72 10.49 2.25
CA CYS A 91 10.73 11.90 1.89
C CYS A 91 12.17 12.43 1.76
N LYS A 92 12.32 13.57 1.08
CA LYS A 92 13.60 14.30 1.09
C LYS A 92 13.88 14.82 2.49
N HIS A 93 15.15 15.02 2.81
CA HIS A 93 15.58 15.66 4.06
C HIS A 93 14.82 16.99 4.25
N PRO A 94 13.99 17.10 5.29
CA PRO A 94 13.28 18.34 5.59
C PRO A 94 14.28 19.45 5.92
N VAL A 95 14.00 20.67 5.47
CA VAL A 95 14.88 21.84 5.73
C VAL A 95 14.92 22.20 7.23
N GLY A 96 13.86 21.88 7.99
CA GLY A 96 13.80 22.02 9.44
C GLY A 96 13.27 20.74 10.09
N ASN A 97 13.68 20.49 11.34
CA ASN A 97 13.27 19.33 12.15
C ASN A 97 13.54 17.97 11.49
N ALA A 98 14.65 17.83 10.76
CA ALA A 98 14.96 16.59 10.04
C ALA A 98 15.03 15.33 10.93
N ILE A 99 15.42 15.50 12.19
CA ILE A 99 15.48 14.43 13.20
C ILE A 99 14.10 13.79 13.39
N ASP A 100 13.02 14.57 13.38
CA ASP A 100 11.64 14.08 13.59
C ASP A 100 11.15 13.20 12.44
N TYR A 101 11.77 13.33 11.27
CA TYR A 101 11.43 12.53 10.09
C TYR A 101 12.39 11.35 9.91
N TYR A 102 13.47 11.27 10.69
CA TYR A 102 14.47 10.23 10.58
C TYR A 102 14.01 8.95 11.32
N ASN A 103 13.76 7.88 10.57
CA ASN A 103 13.19 6.66 11.13
C ASN A 103 14.25 5.64 11.58
N ARG A 104 13.81 4.59 12.28
CA ARG A 104 14.66 3.45 12.72
C ARG A 104 15.41 2.76 11.56
N LYS A 105 14.86 2.82 10.34
CA LYS A 105 15.45 2.24 9.12
C LYS A 105 16.48 3.17 8.46
N ARG A 106 16.87 4.26 9.15
CA ARG A 106 17.93 5.19 8.74
C ARG A 106 17.64 5.97 7.45
N TYR A 107 16.37 6.34 7.24
CA TYR A 107 15.98 7.26 6.17
C TYR A 107 14.90 8.25 6.64
N HIS A 108 14.76 9.37 5.93
CA HIS A 108 13.71 10.36 6.21
C HIS A 108 12.38 9.89 5.63
N SER A 109 11.31 9.94 6.42
CA SER A 109 9.99 9.46 5.99
C SER A 109 8.84 10.15 6.73
N ILE A 110 7.66 10.12 6.11
CA ILE A 110 6.39 10.50 6.73
C ILE A 110 5.63 9.21 7.06
N ILE A 111 5.03 9.15 8.25
CA ILE A 111 4.12 8.06 8.62
C ILE A 111 2.81 8.26 7.85
N LEU A 112 2.49 7.33 6.95
CA LEU A 112 1.21 7.29 6.25
C LEU A 112 0.12 6.66 7.12
N GLN A 113 0.47 5.59 7.82
CA GLN A 113 -0.42 4.84 8.70
C GLN A 113 0.45 4.25 9.80
N GLY A 114 0.02 4.33 11.06
CA GLY A 114 0.79 3.85 12.19
C GLY A 114 0.05 4.19 13.47
N SER A 115 0.29 3.39 14.51
CA SER A 115 -0.18 3.62 15.89
C SER A 115 0.84 4.42 16.67
#